data_AF-A0AAD4Q4V5-F1
#
_entry.id   AF-A0AAD4Q4V5-F1
#
_cell.length_a   1.000
_cell.length_b   1.000
_cell.length_c   1.000
_cell.angle_alpha   90.00
_cell.angle_beta   90.00
_cell.angle_gamma   90.00
#
_symmetry.space_group_name_H-M   'P 1'
#
loop_
_entity.id
_entity.type
_entity.pdbx_description
1 polymer ?
#
loop_
_entity_poly.entity_id
_entity_poly.type
_entity_poly.pdbx_seq_one_letter_code
_entity_poly.pdbx_strand_id
1 'polypeptide(L)'
;MQDGFSQQWAEEAGRLVLAEIGSPTEDTFVSLIHLTMFWYCQGKWRRAYMFGCNSICAARLLDLFDSAHTNRADLSAEISRRRFWAAYIICHTSSRSDLFDVPRASIEQLGLPCNEDDFALGNLPEQLVALNDRVRIPSFYAEMIRLGDLWRLVRLLVRDTGLSADEKTVNIQNLDMELHQWRQHLPNRFVLTPTSVETSSPAVLSHLLLLNIVFHQCLCVLHSSIVPLFTFGPGGETLPHVQSSSAQTCFDHANQMTTIFEIALPWCTSHAPGFVGYAAYCASAIQLPFLWCNNPEVSMRAFANIRVNAKVLNGIGKRWKFVAGLEKHAQTLRQYHENRGSELADKPVGLAISQLNECICIFARTRTSLLGHNDIVYASGCIPDCGKIDALEVNNDVEEWLQNQTSSVQISGSAEYPQSQQSLSDMLLEPYYLSDDFNILLS
;
A
#
# COMPACT_ATOMS: atom_id res chain seq x y z
N MET A 1 3.34 -21.16 -9.33
CA MET A 1 2.19 -22.10 -9.35
C MET A 1 2.32 -22.91 -10.63
N GLN A 2 1.49 -23.92 -10.90
CA GLN A 2 1.42 -24.48 -12.26
C GLN A 2 0.80 -23.41 -13.18
N ASP A 3 1.64 -22.49 -13.67
CA ASP A 3 1.24 -21.21 -14.27
C ASP A 3 0.35 -21.38 -15.52
N GLY A 4 0.37 -22.55 -16.17
CA GLY A 4 -0.44 -22.83 -17.35
C GLY A 4 -1.94 -22.92 -17.09
N PHE A 5 -2.38 -23.61 -16.03
CA PHE A 5 -3.82 -23.83 -15.80
C PHE A 5 -4.54 -22.55 -15.38
N SER A 6 -3.97 -21.79 -14.44
CA SER A 6 -4.56 -20.52 -13.98
C SER A 6 -4.67 -19.49 -15.10
N GLN A 7 -3.69 -19.47 -16.02
CA GLN A 7 -3.73 -18.57 -17.16
C GLN A 7 -4.79 -19.00 -18.18
N GLN A 8 -4.88 -20.30 -18.51
CA GLN A 8 -5.92 -20.83 -19.39
C GLN A 8 -7.32 -20.54 -18.86
N TRP A 9 -7.54 -20.74 -17.54
CA TRP A 9 -8.79 -20.40 -16.89
C TRP A 9 -9.12 -18.91 -17.06
N ALA A 10 -8.16 -18.01 -16.79
CA ALA A 10 -8.39 -16.58 -16.89
C ALA A 10 -8.62 -16.11 -18.34
N GLU A 11 -7.99 -16.76 -19.32
CA GLU A 11 -8.20 -16.49 -20.75
C GLU A 11 -9.61 -16.91 -21.18
N GLU A 12 -10.05 -18.10 -20.78
CA GLU A 12 -11.39 -18.58 -21.13
C GLU A 12 -12.49 -17.79 -20.39
N ALA A 13 -12.33 -17.53 -19.10
CA ALA A 13 -13.25 -16.65 -18.35
C ALA A 13 -13.31 -15.25 -18.97
N GLY A 14 -12.15 -14.72 -19.41
CA GLY A 14 -12.07 -13.45 -20.14
C GLY A 14 -12.84 -13.47 -21.46
N ARG A 15 -12.74 -14.57 -22.22
CA ARG A 15 -13.49 -14.74 -23.48
C ARG A 15 -15.00 -14.77 -23.24
N LEU A 16 -15.45 -15.51 -22.24
CA LEU A 16 -16.87 -15.63 -21.88
C LEU A 16 -17.45 -14.29 -21.43
N VAL A 17 -16.79 -13.61 -20.50
CA VAL A 17 -17.31 -12.35 -19.94
C VAL A 17 -17.37 -11.23 -20.98
N LEU A 18 -16.42 -11.19 -21.92
CA LEU A 18 -16.40 -10.20 -22.99
C LEU A 18 -17.46 -10.47 -24.06
N ALA A 19 -17.92 -11.72 -24.22
CA ALA A 19 -19.03 -12.03 -25.13
C ALA A 19 -20.37 -11.47 -24.61
N GLU A 20 -20.50 -11.31 -23.30
CA GLU A 20 -21.72 -10.82 -22.63
C GLU A 20 -21.67 -9.33 -22.28
N ILE A 21 -20.56 -8.64 -22.58
CA ILE A 21 -20.33 -7.28 -22.09
C ILE A 21 -21.36 -6.24 -22.56
N GLY A 22 -22.04 -6.50 -23.68
CA GLY A 22 -23.10 -5.64 -24.21
C GLY A 22 -24.41 -5.71 -23.42
N SER A 23 -24.60 -6.73 -22.59
CA SER A 23 -25.75 -6.90 -21.70
C SER A 23 -25.26 -7.55 -20.40
N PRO A 24 -24.52 -6.81 -19.56
CA PRO A 24 -23.86 -7.38 -18.40
C PRO A 24 -24.88 -7.85 -17.36
N THR A 25 -24.56 -8.94 -16.67
CA THR A 25 -25.24 -9.40 -15.46
C THR A 25 -24.37 -9.13 -14.23
N GLU A 26 -24.92 -9.30 -13.02
CA GLU A 26 -24.09 -9.19 -11.81
C GLU A 26 -22.97 -10.26 -11.74
N ASP A 27 -23.14 -11.40 -12.41
CA ASP A 27 -22.09 -12.43 -12.53
C ASP A 27 -21.01 -12.04 -13.54
N THR A 28 -21.40 -11.33 -14.61
CA THR A 28 -20.46 -10.65 -15.51
C THR A 28 -19.61 -9.67 -14.69
N PHE A 29 -20.23 -8.84 -13.84
CA PHE A 29 -19.53 -7.90 -12.96
C PHE A 29 -18.51 -8.60 -12.02
N VAL A 30 -18.94 -9.65 -11.31
CA VAL A 30 -18.05 -10.40 -10.40
C VAL A 30 -16.87 -11.00 -11.17
N SER A 31 -17.11 -11.55 -12.36
CA SER A 31 -16.06 -12.11 -13.22
C SER A 31 -15.06 -11.04 -13.65
N LEU A 32 -15.52 -9.84 -14.01
CA LEU A 32 -14.65 -8.71 -14.36
C LEU A 32 -13.73 -8.32 -13.19
N ILE A 33 -14.26 -8.21 -11.95
CA ILE A 33 -13.44 -7.91 -10.76
C ILE A 33 -12.38 -8.97 -10.52
N HIS A 34 -12.75 -10.26 -10.59
CA HIS A 34 -11.79 -11.34 -10.40
C HIS A 34 -10.68 -11.33 -11.46
N LEU A 35 -11.04 -11.09 -12.73
CA LEU A 35 -10.07 -10.96 -13.81
C LEU A 35 -9.18 -9.73 -13.65
N THR A 36 -9.71 -8.60 -13.18
CA THR A 36 -8.91 -7.42 -12.83
C THR A 36 -7.85 -7.78 -11.82
N MET A 37 -8.22 -8.42 -10.72
CA MET A 37 -7.29 -8.82 -9.66
C MET A 37 -6.28 -9.85 -10.16
N PHE A 38 -6.71 -10.87 -10.90
CA PHE A 38 -5.83 -11.89 -11.45
C PHE A 38 -4.77 -11.28 -12.37
N TRP A 39 -5.18 -10.51 -13.38
CA TRP A 39 -4.25 -9.90 -14.33
C TRP A 39 -3.34 -8.86 -13.68
N TYR A 40 -3.83 -8.17 -12.64
CA TYR A 40 -3.02 -7.27 -11.83
C TYR A 40 -1.93 -8.02 -11.07
N CYS A 41 -2.25 -9.14 -10.41
CA CYS A 41 -1.25 -9.99 -9.76
C CYS A 41 -0.15 -10.43 -10.73
N GLN A 42 -0.53 -10.78 -11.96
CA GLN A 42 0.37 -11.23 -13.03
C GLN A 42 1.15 -10.11 -13.72
N GLY A 43 0.97 -8.86 -13.32
CA GLY A 43 1.64 -7.71 -13.95
C GLY A 43 1.13 -7.38 -15.34
N LYS A 44 -0.02 -7.91 -15.76
CA LYS A 44 -0.64 -7.64 -17.07
C LYS A 44 -1.50 -6.37 -16.95
N TRP A 45 -0.86 -5.24 -16.67
CA TRP A 45 -1.48 -3.97 -16.26
C TRP A 45 -2.60 -3.51 -17.19
N ARG A 46 -2.38 -3.57 -18.51
CA ARG A 46 -3.38 -3.17 -19.52
C ARG A 46 -4.62 -4.06 -19.50
N ARG A 47 -4.46 -5.38 -19.33
CA ARG A 47 -5.60 -6.30 -19.19
C ARG A 47 -6.35 -6.03 -17.89
N ALA A 48 -5.63 -5.91 -16.78
CA ALA A 48 -6.21 -5.58 -15.49
C ALA A 48 -7.01 -4.27 -15.54
N TYR A 49 -6.45 -3.25 -16.20
CA TYR A 49 -7.09 -1.97 -16.43
C TYR A 49 -8.36 -2.11 -17.28
N MET A 50 -8.29 -2.81 -18.41
CA MET A 50 -9.43 -3.04 -19.29
C MET A 50 -10.58 -3.72 -18.55
N PHE A 51 -10.34 -4.85 -17.87
CA PHE A 51 -11.37 -5.53 -17.08
C PHE A 51 -11.87 -4.64 -15.93
N GLY A 52 -10.99 -3.85 -15.31
CA GLY A 52 -11.33 -2.93 -14.24
C GLY A 52 -12.31 -1.85 -14.69
N CYS A 53 -12.03 -1.18 -15.81
CA CYS A 53 -12.92 -0.19 -16.38
C CYS A 53 -14.28 -0.80 -16.78
N ASN A 54 -14.25 -1.99 -17.39
CA ASN A 54 -15.48 -2.70 -17.75
C ASN A 54 -16.30 -3.08 -16.51
N SER A 55 -15.67 -3.42 -15.38
CA SER A 55 -16.38 -3.70 -14.12
C SER A 55 -17.14 -2.48 -13.61
N ILE A 56 -16.57 -1.28 -13.75
CA ILE A 56 -17.20 -0.02 -13.36
C ILE A 56 -18.36 0.30 -14.32
N CYS A 57 -18.18 0.09 -15.63
CA CYS A 57 -19.26 0.23 -16.61
C CYS A 57 -20.41 -0.75 -16.31
N ALA A 58 -20.10 -2.02 -16.02
CA ALA A 58 -21.10 -3.02 -15.66
C ALA A 58 -21.85 -2.62 -14.39
N ALA A 59 -21.15 -2.15 -13.34
CA ALA A 59 -21.78 -1.70 -12.10
C ALA A 59 -22.78 -0.55 -12.33
N ARG A 60 -22.48 0.36 -13.26
CA ARG A 60 -23.39 1.46 -13.65
C ARG A 60 -24.59 0.95 -14.46
N LEU A 61 -24.37 0.07 -15.44
CA LEU A 61 -25.45 -0.50 -16.26
C LEU A 61 -26.41 -1.38 -15.46
N LEU A 62 -25.91 -2.02 -14.41
CA LEU A 62 -26.68 -2.85 -13.48
C LEU A 62 -27.35 -2.03 -12.37
N ASP A 63 -27.14 -0.71 -12.35
CA ASP A 63 -27.71 0.18 -11.34
C ASP A 63 -27.40 -0.25 -9.89
N LEU A 64 -26.15 -0.71 -9.66
CA LEU A 64 -25.73 -1.20 -8.35
C LEU A 64 -25.72 -0.10 -7.29
N PHE A 65 -25.56 1.17 -7.70
CA PHE A 65 -25.61 2.32 -6.82
C PHE A 65 -27.02 2.51 -6.25
N ASP A 66 -28.04 2.60 -7.09
CA ASP A 66 -29.41 2.76 -6.61
C ASP A 66 -29.89 1.52 -5.86
N SER A 67 -29.45 0.33 -6.29
CA SER A 67 -29.67 -0.92 -5.55
C SER A 67 -29.10 -0.86 -4.14
N ALA A 68 -27.91 -0.27 -3.96
CA ALA A 68 -27.30 -0.05 -2.65
C ALA A 68 -28.02 1.02 -1.80
N HIS A 69 -28.85 1.89 -2.38
CA HIS A 69 -29.73 2.79 -1.62
C HIS A 69 -30.96 2.08 -1.08
N THR A 70 -31.33 0.93 -1.66
CA THR A 70 -32.50 0.21 -1.18
C THR A 70 -32.22 -0.40 0.20
N ASN A 71 -33.07 -0.11 1.18
CA ASN A 71 -33.05 -0.72 2.51
C ASN A 71 -33.83 -2.04 2.54
N ARG A 72 -33.85 -2.79 1.44
CA ARG A 72 -34.54 -4.08 1.39
C ARG A 72 -33.72 -5.12 2.16
N ALA A 73 -34.36 -5.79 3.11
CA ALA A 73 -33.79 -6.88 3.88
C ALA A 73 -33.99 -8.23 3.16
N ASP A 74 -33.51 -8.32 1.91
CA ASP A 74 -33.50 -9.56 1.14
C ASP A 74 -32.10 -9.89 0.64
N LEU A 75 -31.84 -11.18 0.38
CA LEU A 75 -30.51 -11.68 0.07
C LEU A 75 -29.97 -11.09 -1.24
N SER A 76 -30.84 -10.84 -2.22
CA SER A 76 -30.43 -10.24 -3.48
C SER A 76 -29.93 -8.82 -3.28
N ALA A 77 -30.68 -8.01 -2.52
CA ALA A 77 -30.30 -6.63 -2.21
C ALA A 77 -28.97 -6.56 -1.45
N GLU A 78 -28.72 -7.46 -0.49
CA GLU A 78 -27.45 -7.53 0.23
C GLU A 78 -26.27 -7.95 -0.67
N ILE A 79 -26.50 -8.89 -1.59
CA ILE A 79 -25.49 -9.29 -2.59
C ILE A 79 -25.14 -8.11 -3.51
N SER A 80 -26.14 -7.42 -4.06
CA SER A 80 -25.92 -6.25 -4.93
C SER A 80 -25.20 -5.12 -4.19
N ARG A 81 -25.51 -4.90 -2.90
CA ARG A 81 -24.82 -3.93 -2.02
C ARG A 81 -23.35 -4.28 -1.80
N ARG A 82 -23.03 -5.55 -1.53
CA ARG A 82 -21.64 -6.01 -1.42
C ARG A 82 -20.88 -5.84 -2.73
N ARG A 83 -21.53 -6.13 -3.86
CA ARG A 83 -20.98 -5.92 -5.20
C ARG A 83 -20.70 -4.44 -5.48
N PHE A 84 -21.63 -3.56 -5.14
CA PHE A 84 -21.43 -2.11 -5.19
C PHE A 84 -20.18 -1.67 -4.40
N TRP A 85 -20.11 -2.07 -3.12
CA TRP A 85 -18.98 -1.67 -2.26
C TRP A 85 -17.64 -2.26 -2.73
N ALA A 86 -17.64 -3.46 -3.31
CA ALA A 86 -16.46 -4.01 -3.95
C ALA A 86 -16.00 -3.15 -5.15
N ALA A 87 -16.93 -2.69 -6.00
CA ALA A 87 -16.64 -1.76 -7.10
C ALA A 87 -16.08 -0.42 -6.58
N TYR A 88 -16.69 0.10 -5.51
CA TYR A 88 -16.24 1.31 -4.86
C TYR A 88 -14.81 1.16 -4.33
N ILE A 89 -14.50 0.10 -3.59
CA ILE A 89 -13.15 -0.11 -3.02
C ILE A 89 -12.11 -0.35 -4.11
N ILE A 90 -12.38 -1.18 -5.12
CA ILE A 90 -11.39 -1.45 -6.18
C ILE A 90 -11.07 -0.20 -7.00
N CYS A 91 -12.06 0.64 -7.29
CA CYS A 91 -11.88 1.92 -7.96
C CYS A 91 -10.96 2.83 -7.15
N HIS A 92 -11.26 3.00 -5.86
CA HIS A 92 -10.53 3.88 -4.99
C HIS A 92 -9.20 3.30 -4.50
N THR A 93 -8.90 2.02 -4.66
CA THR A 93 -7.58 1.43 -4.30
C THR A 93 -6.68 1.20 -5.52
N SER A 94 -7.20 1.34 -6.74
CA SER A 94 -6.46 1.15 -8.00
C SER A 94 -6.14 2.46 -8.76
N SER A 95 -6.20 3.62 -8.08
CA SER A 95 -5.94 4.93 -8.70
C SER A 95 -6.93 5.33 -9.81
N ARG A 96 -8.15 4.80 -9.79
CA ARG A 96 -9.19 5.02 -10.81
C ARG A 96 -10.37 5.84 -10.30
N SER A 97 -10.14 6.71 -9.31
CA SER A 97 -11.20 7.47 -8.64
C SER A 97 -12.00 8.36 -9.59
N ASP A 98 -11.40 8.77 -10.71
CA ASP A 98 -12.02 9.51 -11.80
C ASP A 98 -13.17 8.75 -12.49
N LEU A 99 -13.12 7.41 -12.49
CA LEU A 99 -14.14 6.58 -13.12
C LEU A 99 -15.39 6.40 -12.25
N PHE A 100 -15.38 6.87 -11.00
CA PHE A 100 -16.50 6.75 -10.06
C PHE A 100 -16.92 8.14 -9.57
N ASP A 101 -17.57 8.87 -10.47
CA ASP A 101 -18.08 10.22 -10.22
C ASP A 101 -19.41 10.18 -9.46
N VAL A 102 -19.33 9.93 -8.14
CA VAL A 102 -20.47 10.01 -7.23
C VAL A 102 -20.13 10.97 -6.09
N PRO A 103 -21.01 11.95 -5.78
CA PRO A 103 -20.81 12.84 -4.65
C PRO A 103 -20.65 12.09 -3.33
N ARG A 104 -19.66 12.47 -2.52
CA ARG A 104 -19.40 11.82 -1.22
C ARG A 104 -20.64 11.83 -0.31
N ALA A 105 -21.39 12.93 -0.31
CA ALA A 105 -22.63 13.06 0.49
C ALA A 105 -23.68 11.97 0.15
N SER A 106 -23.70 11.49 -1.09
CA SER A 106 -24.58 10.38 -1.49
C SER A 106 -24.03 9.04 -0.99
N ILE A 107 -22.71 8.84 -1.07
CA ILE A 107 -22.03 7.64 -0.57
C ILE A 107 -22.14 7.51 0.95
N GLU A 108 -22.08 8.63 1.68
CA GLU A 108 -22.15 8.67 3.13
C GLU A 108 -23.45 8.10 3.70
N GLN A 109 -24.54 8.19 2.93
CA GLN A 109 -25.88 7.70 3.32
C GLN A 109 -26.12 6.24 2.94
N LEU A 110 -25.21 5.63 2.19
CA LEU A 110 -25.37 4.25 1.74
C LEU A 110 -25.21 3.26 2.88
N GLY A 111 -26.12 2.28 2.92
CA GLY A 111 -26.04 1.15 3.85
C GLY A 111 -24.78 0.32 3.63
N LEU A 112 -24.08 0.01 4.70
CA LEU A 112 -22.93 -0.89 4.72
C LEU A 112 -23.41 -2.35 4.68
N PRO A 113 -22.57 -3.29 4.21
CA PRO A 113 -22.86 -4.71 4.30
C PRO A 113 -23.09 -5.16 5.73
N CYS A 114 -24.02 -6.11 5.93
CA CYS A 114 -24.25 -6.71 7.23
C CYS A 114 -23.05 -7.57 7.67
N ASN A 115 -23.12 -8.07 8.91
CA ASN A 115 -22.11 -8.99 9.43
C ASN A 115 -22.03 -10.29 8.60
N GLU A 116 -20.84 -10.85 8.48
CA GLU A 116 -20.58 -12.03 7.65
C GLU A 116 -21.24 -13.31 8.18
N ASP A 117 -21.33 -13.44 9.51
CA ASP A 117 -21.97 -14.57 10.18
C ASP A 117 -23.50 -14.52 9.95
N ASP A 118 -24.09 -13.33 10.09
CA ASP A 118 -25.51 -13.05 9.79
C ASP A 118 -25.84 -13.30 8.31
N PHE A 119 -25.00 -12.81 7.39
CA PHE A 119 -25.14 -13.05 5.95
C PHE A 119 -25.08 -14.54 5.60
N ALA A 120 -24.15 -15.29 6.20
CA ALA A 120 -24.02 -16.73 5.97
C ALA A 120 -25.25 -17.52 6.44
N LEU A 121 -25.95 -17.01 7.45
CA LEU A 121 -27.20 -17.59 7.97
C LEU A 121 -28.46 -17.07 7.26
N GLY A 122 -28.34 -16.06 6.40
CA GLY A 122 -29.48 -15.38 5.78
C GLY A 122 -30.25 -14.47 6.73
N ASN A 123 -29.67 -14.13 7.89
CA ASN A 123 -30.27 -13.28 8.91
C ASN A 123 -30.01 -11.81 8.58
N LEU A 124 -30.82 -11.21 7.71
CA LEU A 124 -30.58 -9.86 7.23
C LEU A 124 -31.21 -8.80 8.16
N PRO A 125 -30.47 -7.73 8.51
CA PRO A 125 -31.00 -6.68 9.36
C PRO A 125 -32.08 -5.86 8.64
N GLU A 126 -33.15 -5.50 9.36
CA GLU A 126 -34.22 -4.64 8.83
C GLU A 126 -33.75 -3.19 8.62
N GLN A 127 -32.80 -2.73 9.44
CA GLN A 127 -32.21 -1.41 9.35
C GLN A 127 -30.70 -1.51 9.11
N LEU A 128 -30.25 -0.87 8.05
CA LEU A 128 -28.84 -0.83 7.67
C LEU A 128 -28.13 0.33 8.39
N VAL A 129 -26.87 0.09 8.74
CA VAL A 129 -25.95 1.12 9.23
C VAL A 129 -25.31 1.79 8.02
N ALA A 130 -25.44 3.10 7.90
CA ALA A 130 -24.86 3.89 6.82
C ALA A 130 -23.35 4.11 7.00
N LEU A 131 -22.66 4.55 5.95
CA LEU A 131 -21.22 4.86 6.00
C LEU A 131 -20.89 5.96 7.01
N ASN A 132 -21.72 6.99 7.16
CA ASN A 132 -21.46 8.08 8.12
C ASN A 132 -21.94 7.80 9.55
N ASP A 133 -22.68 6.71 9.78
CA ASP A 133 -23.22 6.39 11.08
C ASP A 133 -22.11 6.18 12.12
N ARG A 134 -22.38 6.60 13.36
CA ARG A 134 -21.49 6.36 14.51
C ARG A 134 -21.62 4.96 15.08
N VAL A 135 -22.77 4.30 14.85
CA VAL A 135 -23.00 2.92 15.25
C VAL A 135 -22.03 2.02 14.49
N ARG A 136 -21.49 1.02 15.17
CA ARG A 136 -20.55 0.06 14.60
C ARG A 136 -21.13 -1.33 14.70
N ILE A 137 -21.14 -2.01 13.56
CA ILE A 137 -21.50 -3.42 13.46
C ILE A 137 -20.21 -4.23 13.34
N PRO A 138 -20.15 -5.45 13.91
CA PRO A 138 -18.97 -6.30 13.84
C PRO A 138 -18.79 -6.95 12.45
N SER A 139 -18.92 -6.17 11.37
CA SER A 139 -18.75 -6.58 9.97
C SER A 139 -17.37 -6.18 9.47
N PHE A 140 -16.59 -7.15 8.99
CA PHE A 140 -15.27 -6.88 8.43
C PHE A 140 -15.39 -6.00 7.18
N TYR A 141 -16.34 -6.33 6.29
CA TYR A 141 -16.53 -5.54 5.07
C TYR A 141 -16.95 -4.11 5.39
N ALA A 142 -17.85 -3.89 6.35
CA ALA A 142 -18.25 -2.55 6.77
C ALA A 142 -17.06 -1.71 7.25
N GLU A 143 -16.20 -2.29 8.09
CA GLU A 143 -15.01 -1.58 8.61
C GLU A 143 -13.95 -1.35 7.53
N MET A 144 -13.73 -2.32 6.64
CA MET A 144 -12.84 -2.14 5.49
C MET A 144 -13.32 -1.06 4.53
N ILE A 145 -14.64 -0.92 4.34
CA ILE A 145 -15.22 0.13 3.50
C ILE A 145 -14.98 1.50 4.13
N ARG A 146 -15.25 1.65 5.43
CA ARG A 146 -14.98 2.89 6.19
C ARG A 146 -13.53 3.31 6.08
N LEU A 147 -12.62 2.36 6.34
CA LEU A 147 -11.19 2.60 6.25
C LEU A 147 -10.73 2.87 4.82
N GLY A 148 -11.37 2.25 3.83
CA GLY A 148 -11.16 2.51 2.41
C GLY A 148 -11.58 3.92 1.97
N ASP A 149 -12.69 4.46 2.50
CA ASP A 149 -13.07 5.87 2.28
C ASP A 149 -12.05 6.81 2.92
N LEU A 150 -11.58 6.53 4.15
CA LEU A 150 -10.51 7.31 4.78
C LEU A 150 -9.22 7.27 3.96
N TRP A 151 -8.82 6.10 3.46
CA TRP A 151 -7.67 5.96 2.55
C TRP A 151 -7.83 6.80 1.27
N ARG A 152 -9.04 6.81 0.69
CA ARG A 152 -9.37 7.67 -0.46
C ARG A 152 -9.18 9.15 -0.10
N LEU A 153 -9.66 9.62 1.05
CA LEU A 153 -9.53 11.02 1.46
C LEU A 153 -8.08 11.41 1.70
N VAL A 154 -7.29 10.54 2.36
CA VAL A 154 -5.84 10.71 2.50
C VAL A 154 -5.21 10.86 1.12
N ARG A 155 -5.53 9.98 0.18
CA ARG A 155 -5.01 10.05 -1.19
C ARG A 155 -5.40 11.33 -1.93
N LEU A 156 -6.63 11.80 -1.78
CA LEU A 156 -7.07 13.06 -2.38
C LEU A 156 -6.28 14.24 -1.82
N LEU A 157 -6.11 14.30 -0.50
CA LEU A 157 -5.35 15.36 0.16
C LEU A 157 -3.88 15.38 -0.27
N VAL A 158 -3.19 14.23 -0.30
CA VAL A 158 -1.75 14.20 -0.63
C VAL A 158 -1.45 14.49 -2.11
N ARG A 159 -2.45 14.35 -2.99
CA ARG A 159 -2.35 14.69 -4.42
C ARG A 159 -2.73 16.14 -4.71
N ASP A 160 -3.39 16.82 -3.77
CA ASP A 160 -3.78 18.21 -3.95
C ASP A 160 -2.57 19.14 -3.76
N THR A 161 -2.11 19.72 -4.87
CA THR A 161 -1.01 20.69 -4.89
C THR A 161 -1.50 22.14 -4.80
N GLY A 162 -2.82 22.37 -4.73
CA GLY A 162 -3.43 23.71 -4.71
C GLY A 162 -3.62 24.29 -3.32
N LEU A 163 -3.49 23.48 -2.26
CA LEU A 163 -3.71 23.92 -0.88
C LEU A 163 -2.55 24.76 -0.34
N SER A 164 -2.87 25.79 0.44
CA SER A 164 -1.88 26.50 1.24
C SER A 164 -1.31 25.62 2.37
N ALA A 165 -0.16 26.01 2.92
CA ALA A 165 0.49 25.31 4.03
C ALA A 165 -0.43 25.14 5.25
N ASP A 166 -1.20 26.18 5.57
CA ASP A 166 -2.12 26.19 6.71
C ASP A 166 -3.32 25.26 6.46
N GLU A 167 -3.93 25.33 5.27
CA GLU A 167 -5.03 24.43 4.89
C GLU A 167 -4.59 22.97 4.88
N LYS A 168 -3.40 22.69 4.33
CA LYS A 168 -2.82 21.35 4.32
C LYS A 168 -2.61 20.83 5.74
N THR A 169 -2.12 21.68 6.65
CA THR A 169 -1.93 21.34 8.07
C THR A 169 -3.26 20.99 8.75
N VAL A 170 -4.28 21.84 8.58
CA VAL A 170 -5.62 21.62 9.16
C VAL A 170 -6.23 20.32 8.62
N ASN A 171 -6.13 20.09 7.31
CA ASN A 171 -6.67 18.88 6.70
C ASN A 171 -5.94 17.60 7.14
N ILE A 172 -4.62 17.66 7.36
CA ILE A 172 -3.86 16.55 7.94
C ILE A 172 -4.36 16.25 9.36
N GLN A 173 -4.53 17.27 10.21
CA GLN A 173 -5.01 17.09 11.58
C GLN A 173 -6.43 16.52 11.63
N ASN A 174 -7.32 16.99 10.75
CA ASN A 174 -8.69 16.48 10.67
C ASN A 174 -8.72 15.00 10.28
N LEU A 175 -7.97 14.59 9.25
CA LEU A 175 -7.91 13.19 8.83
C LEU A 175 -7.22 12.29 9.84
N ASP A 176 -6.16 12.77 10.51
CA ASP A 176 -5.52 12.04 11.60
C ASP A 176 -6.52 11.77 12.74
N MET A 177 -7.29 12.79 13.13
CA MET A 177 -8.33 12.65 14.15
C MET A 177 -9.42 11.67 13.71
N GLU A 178 -9.90 11.74 12.45
CA GLU A 178 -10.89 10.79 11.91
C GLU A 178 -10.38 9.34 11.92
N LEU A 179 -9.11 9.11 11.55
CA LEU A 179 -8.47 7.78 11.60
C LEU A 179 -8.40 7.25 13.03
N HIS A 180 -7.98 8.07 13.99
CA HIS A 180 -7.94 7.68 15.40
C HIS A 180 -9.34 7.45 15.99
N GLN A 181 -10.33 8.26 15.61
CA GLN A 181 -11.72 8.04 15.98
C GLN A 181 -12.24 6.72 15.42
N TRP A 182 -11.96 6.40 14.15
CA TRP A 182 -12.30 5.09 13.58
C TRP A 182 -11.68 3.96 14.40
N ARG A 183 -10.39 4.08 14.77
CA ARG A 183 -9.68 3.08 15.57
C ARG A 183 -10.30 2.86 16.95
N GLN A 184 -10.72 3.94 17.62
CA GLN A 184 -11.36 3.87 18.94
C GLN A 184 -12.73 3.18 18.93
N HIS A 185 -13.45 3.28 17.81
CA HIS A 185 -14.76 2.65 17.63
C HIS A 185 -14.69 1.27 16.98
N LEU A 186 -13.48 0.78 16.65
CA LEU A 186 -13.29 -0.52 16.03
C LEU A 186 -13.82 -1.63 16.96
N PRO A 187 -14.72 -2.52 16.50
CA PRO A 187 -15.22 -3.62 17.32
C PRO A 187 -14.10 -4.48 17.89
N ASN A 188 -14.21 -4.89 19.16
CA ASN A 188 -13.17 -5.65 19.88
C ASN A 188 -12.68 -6.89 19.14
N ARG A 189 -13.55 -7.56 18.36
CA ARG A 189 -13.18 -8.73 17.55
C ARG A 189 -12.16 -8.42 16.46
N PHE A 190 -11.93 -7.15 16.12
CA PHE A 190 -11.00 -6.68 15.11
C PHE A 190 -9.72 -6.04 15.68
N VAL A 191 -9.61 -5.96 17.01
CA VAL A 191 -8.43 -5.43 17.69
C VAL A 191 -7.33 -6.49 17.66
N LEU A 192 -6.20 -6.15 17.04
CA LEU A 192 -5.05 -7.04 16.97
C LEU A 192 -4.33 -7.09 18.31
N THR A 193 -4.24 -8.30 18.87
CA THR A 193 -3.49 -8.64 20.09
C THR A 193 -2.63 -9.88 19.83
N PRO A 194 -1.54 -10.11 20.59
CA PRO A 194 -0.74 -11.34 20.44
C PRO A 194 -1.58 -12.61 20.51
N THR A 195 -2.52 -12.68 21.47
CA THR A 195 -3.46 -13.80 21.60
C THR A 195 -4.34 -13.96 20.37
N SER A 196 -4.87 -12.86 19.80
CA SER A 196 -5.71 -12.95 18.60
C SER A 196 -4.97 -13.52 17.38
N VAL A 197 -3.65 -13.35 17.28
CA VAL A 197 -2.86 -13.93 16.19
C VAL A 197 -2.78 -15.45 16.33
N GLU A 198 -2.55 -15.93 17.55
CA GLU A 198 -2.38 -17.35 17.83
C GLU A 198 -3.69 -18.15 17.75
N THR A 199 -4.81 -17.56 18.18
CA THR A 199 -6.08 -18.27 18.34
C THR A 199 -7.04 -18.13 17.16
N SER A 200 -6.79 -17.21 16.22
CA SER A 200 -7.70 -16.96 15.11
C SER A 200 -7.58 -18.00 14.00
N SER A 201 -8.71 -18.31 13.34
CA SER A 201 -8.68 -19.07 12.09
C SER A 201 -7.95 -18.27 10.99
N PRO A 202 -7.37 -18.92 9.95
CA PRO A 202 -6.63 -18.22 8.91
C PRO A 202 -7.42 -17.11 8.20
N ALA A 203 -8.72 -17.31 7.99
CA ALA A 203 -9.59 -16.31 7.36
C ALA A 203 -9.79 -15.08 8.26
N VAL A 204 -10.09 -15.29 9.55
CA VAL A 204 -10.26 -14.21 10.53
C VAL A 204 -8.94 -13.47 10.73
N LEU A 205 -7.82 -14.20 10.84
CA LEU A 205 -6.49 -13.60 10.96
C LEU A 205 -6.17 -12.71 9.75
N SER A 206 -6.53 -13.14 8.54
CA SER A 206 -6.35 -12.33 7.32
C SER A 206 -7.09 -11.00 7.41
N HIS A 207 -8.32 -11.02 7.89
CA HIS A 207 -9.15 -9.83 8.10
C HIS A 207 -8.55 -8.88 9.15
N LEU A 208 -8.14 -9.44 10.29
CA LEU A 208 -7.47 -8.70 11.37
C LEU A 208 -6.24 -7.96 10.87
N LEU A 209 -5.33 -8.70 10.22
CA LEU A 209 -4.07 -8.15 9.76
C LEU A 209 -4.29 -7.06 8.72
N LEU A 210 -5.19 -7.30 7.74
CA LEU A 210 -5.46 -6.32 6.69
C LEU A 210 -6.01 -5.00 7.24
N LEU A 211 -7.02 -5.04 8.13
CA LEU A 211 -7.57 -3.84 8.77
C LEU A 211 -6.50 -3.01 9.49
N ASN A 212 -5.66 -3.69 10.28
CA ASN A 212 -4.63 -3.03 11.07
C ASN A 212 -3.50 -2.46 10.19
N ILE A 213 -3.10 -3.17 9.13
CA ILE A 213 -2.08 -2.70 8.19
C ILE A 213 -2.57 -1.49 7.40
N VAL A 214 -3.81 -1.52 6.88
CA VAL A 214 -4.37 -0.38 6.13
C VAL A 214 -4.47 0.86 7.02
N PHE A 215 -4.85 0.71 8.29
CA PHE A 215 -4.91 1.81 9.24
C PHE A 215 -3.56 2.50 9.42
N HIS A 216 -2.51 1.73 9.69
CA HIS A 216 -1.17 2.30 9.82
C HIS A 216 -0.65 2.88 8.51
N GLN A 217 -0.97 2.25 7.37
CA GLN A 217 -0.57 2.76 6.06
C GLN A 217 -1.24 4.11 5.74
N CYS A 218 -2.50 4.33 6.13
CA CYS A 218 -3.16 5.63 6.02
C CYS A 218 -2.36 6.72 6.75
N LEU A 219 -1.99 6.46 8.00
CA LEU A 219 -1.23 7.41 8.82
C LEU A 219 0.19 7.64 8.28
N CYS A 220 0.87 6.59 7.82
CA CYS A 220 2.18 6.74 7.19
C CYS A 220 2.12 7.63 5.93
N VAL A 221 1.16 7.42 5.03
CA VAL A 221 1.01 8.23 3.81
C VAL A 221 0.59 9.66 4.15
N LEU A 222 -0.37 9.84 5.04
CA LEU A 222 -0.85 11.15 5.47
C LEU A 222 0.29 12.02 5.99
N HIS A 223 1.07 11.50 6.95
CA HIS A 223 2.11 12.28 7.60
C HIS A 223 3.41 12.37 6.79
N SER A 224 3.77 11.34 6.01
CA SER A 224 4.97 11.41 5.16
C SER A 224 4.82 12.43 4.02
N SER A 225 3.59 12.77 3.62
CA SER A 225 3.31 13.69 2.52
C SER A 225 3.95 15.08 2.66
N ILE A 226 4.27 15.49 3.88
CA ILE A 226 4.93 16.77 4.21
C ILE A 226 6.37 16.61 4.71
N VAL A 227 6.94 15.41 4.62
CA VAL A 227 8.30 15.09 5.10
C VAL A 227 9.18 14.68 3.91
N PRO A 228 9.98 15.60 3.36
CA PRO A 228 10.85 15.34 2.21
C PRO A 228 11.83 14.20 2.42
N LEU A 229 12.38 14.05 3.63
CA LEU A 229 13.27 12.94 3.98
C LEU A 229 12.66 11.58 3.64
N PHE A 230 11.34 11.45 3.72
CA PHE A 230 10.64 10.18 3.46
C PHE A 230 10.09 10.08 2.04
N THR A 231 9.84 11.20 1.36
CA THR A 231 9.02 11.22 0.14
C THR A 231 9.66 11.94 -1.04
N PHE A 232 10.86 12.48 -0.90
CA PHE A 232 11.58 13.18 -1.97
C PHE A 232 10.78 14.34 -2.57
N GLY A 233 9.93 14.95 -1.74
CA GLY A 233 9.12 16.12 -2.09
C GLY A 233 9.85 17.44 -1.84
N PRO A 234 9.23 18.57 -2.24
CA PRO A 234 9.74 19.89 -1.91
C PRO A 234 9.77 20.13 -0.39
N GLY A 235 10.84 20.76 0.10
CA GLY A 235 10.95 21.19 1.49
C GLY A 235 10.25 22.51 1.77
N GLY A 236 10.00 22.79 3.05
CA GLY A 236 9.50 24.09 3.50
C GLY A 236 8.01 24.38 3.24
N GLU A 237 7.21 23.39 2.84
CA GLU A 237 5.78 23.56 2.58
C GLU A 237 4.91 23.68 3.86
N THR A 238 5.46 23.43 5.05
CA THR A 238 4.69 23.39 6.31
C THR A 238 5.48 23.94 7.49
N LEU A 239 4.77 24.24 8.58
CA LEU A 239 5.38 24.72 9.82
C LEU A 239 6.34 23.67 10.41
N PRO A 240 7.57 24.04 10.84
CA PRO A 240 8.59 23.10 11.28
C PRO A 240 8.14 22.09 12.36
N HIS A 241 7.38 22.55 13.35
CA HIS A 241 6.89 21.70 14.43
C HIS A 241 5.87 20.66 13.94
N VAL A 242 5.02 21.01 12.97
CA VAL A 242 4.05 20.10 12.34
C VAL A 242 4.78 19.04 11.54
N GLN A 243 5.80 19.45 10.78
CA GLN A 243 6.65 18.53 10.01
C GLN A 243 7.38 17.55 10.94
N SER A 244 7.98 18.02 12.03
CA SER A 244 8.67 17.16 13.01
C SER A 244 7.71 16.17 13.68
N SER A 245 6.54 16.62 14.15
CA SER A 245 5.52 15.75 14.73
C SER A 245 4.99 14.72 13.73
N SER A 246 4.80 15.11 12.47
CA SER A 246 4.36 14.20 11.41
C SER A 246 5.44 13.18 11.08
N ALA A 247 6.71 13.60 11.02
CA ALA A 247 7.81 12.69 10.79
C ALA A 247 7.90 11.62 11.89
N GLN A 248 7.73 12.02 13.16
CA GLN A 248 7.70 11.09 14.29
C GLN A 248 6.52 10.12 14.21
N THR A 249 5.31 10.64 13.97
CA THR A 249 4.08 9.84 13.83
C THR A 249 4.22 8.80 12.72
N CYS A 250 4.74 9.22 11.56
CA CYS A 250 4.98 8.34 10.42
C CYS A 250 5.99 7.24 10.75
N PHE A 251 7.09 7.58 11.42
CA PHE A 251 8.12 6.63 11.85
C PHE A 251 7.57 5.61 12.86
N ASP A 252 6.75 6.04 13.82
CA ASP A 252 6.12 5.17 14.80
C ASP A 252 5.15 4.19 14.14
N HIS A 253 4.33 4.63 13.19
CA HIS A 253 3.44 3.72 12.45
C HIS A 253 4.18 2.76 11.52
N ALA A 254 5.32 3.16 10.94
CA ALA A 254 6.18 2.25 10.19
C ALA A 254 6.78 1.14 11.09
N ASN A 255 7.18 1.49 12.32
CA ASN A 255 7.61 0.51 13.33
C ASN A 255 6.47 -0.46 13.70
N GLN A 256 5.26 0.06 13.90
CA GLN A 256 4.12 -0.78 14.26
C GLN A 256 3.71 -1.73 13.13
N MET A 257 3.70 -1.28 11.87
CA MET A 257 3.48 -2.18 10.73
C MET A 257 4.54 -3.29 10.69
N THR A 258 5.80 -2.94 10.90
CA THR A 258 6.89 -3.92 10.90
C THR A 258 6.75 -4.94 12.02
N THR A 259 6.30 -4.52 13.20
CA THR A 259 5.99 -5.41 14.33
C THR A 259 4.86 -6.39 13.97
N ILE A 260 3.81 -5.91 13.31
CA ILE A 260 2.71 -6.75 12.81
C ILE A 260 3.24 -7.76 11.78
N PHE A 261 4.09 -7.33 10.85
CA PHE A 261 4.69 -8.21 9.86
C PHE A 261 5.57 -9.29 10.47
N GLU A 262 6.33 -8.97 11.51
CA GLU A 262 7.18 -9.94 12.22
C GLU A 262 6.32 -11.03 12.88
N ILE A 263 5.29 -10.62 13.62
CA ILE A 263 4.38 -11.55 14.31
C ILE A 263 3.60 -12.42 13.32
N ALA A 264 3.23 -11.87 12.15
CA ALA A 264 2.42 -12.55 11.15
C ALA A 264 3.20 -12.99 9.89
N LEU A 265 4.53 -13.14 10.00
CA LEU A 265 5.41 -13.35 8.84
C LEU A 265 4.99 -14.52 7.92
N PRO A 266 4.57 -15.71 8.44
CA PRO A 266 4.10 -16.80 7.59
C PRO A 266 2.87 -16.43 6.76
N TRP A 267 1.93 -15.67 7.33
CA TRP A 267 0.76 -15.18 6.61
C TRP A 267 1.15 -14.11 5.58
N CYS A 268 1.97 -13.13 5.98
CA CYS A 268 2.44 -12.06 5.11
C CYS A 268 3.09 -12.63 3.84
N THR A 269 4.01 -13.59 4.01
CA THR A 269 4.76 -14.18 2.90
C THR A 269 3.94 -15.13 2.03
N SER A 270 2.89 -15.75 2.56
CA SER A 270 2.17 -16.84 1.86
C SER A 270 0.79 -16.46 1.33
N HIS A 271 0.09 -15.52 1.98
CA HIS A 271 -1.33 -15.26 1.72
C HIS A 271 -1.66 -13.77 1.54
N ALA A 272 -0.79 -12.86 1.98
CA ALA A 272 -1.14 -11.45 1.97
C ALA A 272 -1.37 -10.88 0.57
N PRO A 273 -2.30 -9.90 0.45
CA PRO A 273 -2.56 -9.21 -0.80
C PRO A 273 -1.44 -8.22 -1.14
N GLY A 274 -1.38 -7.79 -2.40
CA GLY A 274 -0.35 -6.87 -2.89
C GLY A 274 -0.26 -5.55 -2.11
N PHE A 275 -1.38 -5.06 -1.56
CA PHE A 275 -1.40 -3.86 -0.72
C PHE A 275 -0.50 -3.98 0.52
N VAL A 276 -0.40 -5.16 1.13
CA VAL A 276 0.49 -5.40 2.28
C VAL A 276 1.96 -5.28 1.85
N GLY A 277 2.29 -5.73 0.64
CA GLY A 277 3.62 -5.52 0.06
C GLY A 277 3.92 -4.04 -0.19
N TYR A 278 2.94 -3.27 -0.66
CA TYR A 278 3.07 -1.81 -0.76
C TYR A 278 3.29 -1.15 0.60
N ALA A 279 2.57 -1.57 1.65
CA ALA A 279 2.80 -1.06 2.99
C ALA A 279 4.20 -1.39 3.52
N ALA A 280 4.72 -2.60 3.26
CA ALA A 280 6.10 -2.98 3.59
C ALA A 280 7.15 -2.16 2.82
N TYR A 281 6.87 -1.81 1.56
CA TYR A 281 7.71 -0.90 0.77
C TYR A 281 7.75 0.50 1.39
N CYS A 282 6.60 1.11 1.69
CA CYS A 282 6.53 2.42 2.33
C CYS A 282 7.20 2.43 3.71
N ALA A 283 6.95 1.41 4.53
CA ALA A 283 7.60 1.25 5.83
C ALA A 283 9.13 1.17 5.68
N SER A 284 9.63 0.44 4.67
CA SER A 284 11.07 0.40 4.38
C SER A 284 11.61 1.78 4.01
N ALA A 285 10.95 2.49 3.11
CA ALA A 285 11.39 3.82 2.68
C ALA A 285 11.47 4.84 3.83
N ILE A 286 10.54 4.79 4.78
CA ILE A 286 10.57 5.64 5.99
C ILE A 286 11.75 5.27 6.90
N GLN A 287 12.13 3.99 6.95
CA GLN A 287 13.19 3.48 7.84
C GLN A 287 14.59 3.59 7.24
N LEU A 288 14.72 3.58 5.90
CA LEU A 288 16.01 3.59 5.18
C LEU A 288 16.95 4.74 5.58
N PRO A 289 16.51 6.00 5.72
CA PRO A 289 17.40 7.09 6.16
C PRO A 289 18.06 6.81 7.52
N PHE A 290 17.41 6.03 8.38
CA PHE A 290 17.84 5.78 9.75
C PHE A 290 18.85 4.64 9.89
N LEU A 291 19.18 3.91 8.81
CA LEU A 291 20.20 2.86 8.85
C LEU A 291 21.57 3.40 9.32
N TRP A 292 21.90 4.64 8.95
CA TRP A 292 23.15 5.31 9.32
C TRP A 292 22.95 6.38 10.39
N CYS A 293 21.89 6.27 11.19
CA CYS A 293 21.64 7.19 12.29
C CYS A 293 22.74 7.09 13.36
N ASN A 294 23.18 8.24 13.87
CA ASN A 294 24.18 8.36 14.93
C ASN A 294 23.72 7.74 16.25
N ASN A 295 22.40 7.68 16.49
CA ASN A 295 21.82 6.95 17.61
C ASN A 295 21.82 5.44 17.30
N PRO A 296 22.63 4.62 17.99
CA PRO A 296 22.74 3.19 17.70
C PRO A 296 21.43 2.42 17.91
N GLU A 297 20.58 2.84 18.86
CA GLU A 297 19.29 2.19 19.10
C GLU A 297 18.36 2.34 17.89
N VAL A 298 18.33 3.54 17.32
CA VAL A 298 17.52 3.87 16.14
C VAL A 298 18.04 3.14 14.91
N SER A 299 19.35 3.15 14.68
CA SER A 299 19.98 2.43 13.56
C SER A 299 19.76 0.91 13.65
N MET A 300 19.97 0.29 14.81
CA MET A 300 19.73 -1.14 15.00
C MET A 300 18.27 -1.51 14.79
N ARG A 301 17.33 -0.69 15.27
CA ARG A 301 15.89 -0.89 15.05
C ARG A 301 15.54 -0.78 13.57
N ALA A 302 16.03 0.25 12.88
CA ALA A 302 15.81 0.43 11.44
C ALA A 302 16.33 -0.78 10.65
N PHE A 303 17.52 -1.27 10.98
CA PHE A 303 18.08 -2.48 10.37
C PHE A 303 17.19 -3.72 10.58
N ALA A 304 16.77 -3.97 11.82
CA ALA A 304 15.88 -5.09 12.14
C ALA A 304 14.55 -4.99 11.37
N ASN A 305 13.97 -3.80 11.31
CA ASN A 305 12.71 -3.54 10.61
C ASN A 305 12.82 -3.78 9.11
N ILE A 306 13.84 -3.20 8.48
CA ILE A 306 14.12 -3.35 7.06
C ILE A 306 14.27 -4.83 6.69
N ARG A 307 14.90 -5.62 7.55
CA ARG A 307 15.03 -7.07 7.36
C ARG A 307 13.70 -7.81 7.35
N VAL A 308 12.78 -7.46 8.25
CA VAL A 308 11.42 -8.03 8.27
C VAL A 308 10.65 -7.60 7.03
N ASN A 309 10.68 -6.31 6.69
CA ASN A 309 9.96 -5.75 5.55
C ASN A 309 10.44 -6.37 4.23
N ALA A 310 11.75 -6.59 4.07
CA ALA A 310 12.32 -7.23 2.88
C ALA A 310 11.83 -8.68 2.73
N LYS A 311 11.73 -9.46 3.82
CA LYS A 311 11.15 -10.81 3.79
C LYS A 311 9.68 -10.80 3.34
N VAL A 312 8.90 -9.83 3.82
CA VAL A 312 7.50 -9.65 3.40
C VAL A 312 7.42 -9.30 1.91
N LEU A 313 8.21 -8.32 1.45
CA LEU A 313 8.28 -7.92 0.04
C LEU A 313 8.63 -9.11 -0.86
N ASN A 314 9.68 -9.85 -0.52
CA ASN A 314 10.10 -11.03 -1.27
C ASN A 314 9.01 -12.10 -1.32
N GLY A 315 8.40 -12.42 -0.17
CA GLY A 315 7.36 -13.44 -0.08
C GLY A 315 6.12 -13.11 -0.91
N ILE A 316 5.66 -11.86 -0.85
CA ILE A 316 4.50 -11.38 -1.62
C ILE A 316 4.87 -11.22 -3.11
N GLY A 317 6.08 -10.74 -3.41
CA GLY A 317 6.60 -10.52 -4.77
C GLY A 317 6.61 -11.78 -5.63
N LYS A 318 6.74 -12.97 -5.03
CA LYS A 318 6.61 -14.27 -5.71
C LYS A 318 5.25 -14.46 -6.41
N ARG A 319 4.19 -13.79 -5.95
CA ARG A 319 2.82 -13.91 -6.49
C ARG A 319 2.28 -12.60 -7.05
N TRP A 320 2.78 -11.47 -6.57
CA TRP A 320 2.32 -10.14 -6.97
C TRP A 320 3.45 -9.41 -7.69
N LYS A 321 3.37 -9.34 -9.03
CA LYS A 321 4.39 -8.67 -9.86
C LYS A 321 4.57 -7.20 -9.51
N PHE A 322 3.53 -6.55 -9.00
CA PHE A 322 3.62 -5.16 -8.54
C PHE A 322 4.62 -5.06 -7.37
N VAL A 323 4.47 -5.94 -6.38
CA VAL A 323 5.32 -5.98 -5.19
C VAL A 323 6.75 -6.40 -5.54
N ALA A 324 6.94 -7.32 -6.48
CA ALA A 324 8.27 -7.66 -6.99
C ALA A 324 8.99 -6.45 -7.63
N GLY A 325 8.24 -5.53 -8.25
CA GLY A 325 8.81 -4.27 -8.73
C GLY A 325 9.12 -3.29 -7.59
N LEU A 326 8.25 -3.20 -6.58
CA LEU A 326 8.52 -2.40 -5.37
C LEU A 326 9.72 -2.90 -4.57
N GLU A 327 9.97 -4.21 -4.53
CA GLU A 327 11.17 -4.79 -3.91
C GLU A 327 12.45 -4.25 -4.57
N LYS A 328 12.47 -4.17 -5.91
CA LYS A 328 13.58 -3.55 -6.65
C LYS A 328 13.71 -2.05 -6.35
N HIS A 329 12.59 -1.35 -6.24
CA HIS A 329 12.61 0.07 -5.85
C HIS A 329 13.15 0.27 -4.43
N ALA A 330 12.79 -0.60 -3.47
CA ALA A 330 13.35 -0.55 -2.12
C ALA A 330 14.88 -0.73 -2.12
N GLN A 331 15.39 -1.63 -2.96
CA GLN A 331 16.84 -1.82 -3.15
C GLN A 331 17.50 -0.54 -3.68
N THR A 332 16.92 0.10 -4.71
CA THR A 332 17.44 1.35 -5.25
C THR A 332 17.42 2.48 -4.22
N LEU A 333 16.33 2.63 -3.46
CA LEU A 333 16.26 3.63 -2.39
C LEU A 333 17.33 3.38 -1.32
N ARG A 334 17.59 2.12 -0.97
CA ARG A 334 18.65 1.77 -0.02
C ARG A 334 20.02 2.21 -0.53
N GLN A 335 20.35 1.89 -1.79
CA GLN A 335 21.61 2.29 -2.42
C GLN A 335 21.76 3.81 -2.45
N TYR A 336 20.69 4.54 -2.74
CA TYR A 336 20.71 6.01 -2.70
C TYR A 336 21.06 6.54 -1.31
N HIS A 337 20.44 6.04 -0.24
CA HIS A 337 20.74 6.51 1.11
C HIS A 337 22.15 6.09 1.56
N GLU A 338 22.61 4.90 1.17
CA GLU A 338 23.98 4.43 1.42
C GLU A 338 25.02 5.35 0.79
N ASN A 339 24.81 5.73 -0.47
CA ASN A 339 25.72 6.59 -1.21
C ASN A 339 25.76 8.03 -0.69
N ARG A 340 24.68 8.50 -0.05
CA ARG A 340 24.62 9.85 0.50
C ARG A 340 25.26 9.99 1.87
N GLY A 341 25.29 8.93 2.67
CA GLY A 341 25.88 8.96 4.00
C GLY A 341 25.18 9.96 4.95
N SER A 342 23.85 10.00 4.96
CA SER A 342 23.10 10.92 5.82
C SER A 342 23.36 10.62 7.31
N GLU A 343 24.05 11.53 8.00
CA GLU A 343 24.33 11.46 9.44
C GLU A 343 23.14 12.00 10.25
N LEU A 344 22.03 11.25 10.23
CA LEU A 344 20.86 11.58 11.05
C LEU A 344 21.21 11.49 12.53
N ALA A 345 20.92 12.54 13.30
CA ALA A 345 21.35 12.62 14.70
C ALA A 345 20.58 11.64 15.61
N ASP A 346 19.28 11.47 15.36
CA ASP A 346 18.37 10.68 16.19
C ASP A 346 17.12 10.28 15.38
N LYS A 347 16.12 9.69 16.05
CA LYS A 347 14.75 9.55 15.53
C LYS A 347 14.12 10.91 15.18
N PRO A 348 13.03 10.96 14.39
CA PRO A 348 12.54 12.21 13.80
C PRO A 348 12.33 13.39 14.74
N VAL A 349 11.79 13.18 15.95
CA VAL A 349 11.57 14.27 16.92
C VAL A 349 12.88 14.90 17.44
N GLY A 350 14.00 14.17 17.36
CA GLY A 350 15.33 14.66 17.71
C GLY A 350 16.11 15.27 16.54
N LEU A 351 15.55 15.27 15.33
CA LEU A 351 16.22 15.80 14.14
C LEU A 351 16.02 17.32 14.00
N ALA A 352 17.05 17.99 13.49
CA ALA A 352 16.91 19.36 13.02
C ALA A 352 16.01 19.41 11.77
N ILE A 353 15.31 20.52 11.58
CA ILE A 353 14.40 20.68 10.42
C ILE A 353 15.13 20.56 9.08
N SER A 354 16.41 20.95 9.04
CA SER A 354 17.27 20.79 7.85
C SER A 354 17.46 19.32 7.49
N GLN A 355 17.55 18.42 8.47
CA GLN A 355 17.70 16.97 8.25
C GLN A 355 16.38 16.35 7.75
N LEU A 356 15.23 16.84 8.22
CA LEU A 356 13.92 16.40 7.70
C LEU A 356 13.64 16.88 6.27
N ASN A 357 14.35 17.93 5.83
CA ASN A 357 14.28 18.46 4.48
C ASN A 357 15.52 18.09 3.64
N GLU A 358 16.33 17.13 4.11
CA GLU A 358 17.56 16.71 3.44
C GLU A 358 17.24 15.90 2.18
N CYS A 359 16.87 16.61 1.11
CA CYS A 359 16.68 16.06 -0.21
C CYS A 359 17.24 17.05 -1.25
N ILE A 360 18.20 16.60 -2.06
CA ILE A 360 18.88 17.50 -3.03
C ILE A 360 18.02 17.71 -4.29
N CYS A 361 17.16 16.73 -4.63
CA CYS A 361 16.37 16.72 -5.85
C CYS A 361 14.94 16.31 -5.54
N ILE A 362 13.97 16.93 -6.22
CA ILE A 362 12.57 16.50 -6.17
C ILE A 362 12.42 15.34 -7.15
N PHE A 363 12.05 14.17 -6.63
CA PHE A 363 11.80 12.97 -7.44
C PHE A 363 10.31 12.69 -7.50
N ALA A 364 9.64 13.22 -8.52
CA ALA A 364 8.19 13.18 -8.63
C ALA A 364 7.65 11.75 -8.72
N ARG A 365 8.35 10.86 -9.44
CA ARG A 365 7.96 9.46 -9.59
C ARG A 365 8.24 8.67 -8.32
N THR A 366 9.38 8.89 -7.67
CA THR A 366 9.68 8.28 -6.36
C THR A 366 8.63 8.67 -5.33
N ARG A 367 8.30 9.96 -5.26
CA ARG A 367 7.21 10.49 -4.42
C ARG A 367 5.88 9.81 -4.72
N THR A 368 5.52 9.69 -6.00
CA THR A 368 4.30 9.00 -6.45
C THR A 368 4.26 7.54 -5.99
N SER A 369 5.39 6.84 -6.06
CA SER A 369 5.48 5.43 -5.61
C SER A 369 5.22 5.27 -4.11
N LEU A 370 5.49 6.30 -3.30
CA LEU A 370 5.39 6.25 -1.84
C LEU A 370 4.03 6.73 -1.34
N LEU A 371 3.44 7.73 -2.00
CA LEU A 371 2.17 8.35 -1.58
C LEU A 371 0.93 7.73 -2.23
N GLY A 372 1.09 6.89 -3.25
CA GLY A 372 -0.02 6.32 -4.00
C GLY A 372 0.13 4.84 -4.30
N HIS A 373 -0.77 4.00 -3.75
CA HIS A 373 -0.88 2.61 -4.16
C HIS A 373 -1.34 2.54 -5.62
N ASN A 374 -0.51 1.95 -6.49
CA ASN A 374 -0.69 1.83 -7.95
C ASN A 374 -0.55 3.11 -8.78
N ASP A 375 -0.31 4.27 -8.16
CA ASP A 375 -0.16 5.52 -8.93
C ASP A 375 1.04 5.44 -9.87
N ILE A 376 2.13 4.76 -9.50
CA ILE A 376 3.29 4.54 -10.37
C ILE A 376 2.97 3.72 -11.64
N VAL A 377 1.87 2.95 -11.65
CA VAL A 377 1.42 2.16 -12.80
C VAL A 377 0.39 2.91 -13.65
N TYR A 378 -0.47 3.72 -13.03
CA TYR A 378 -1.66 4.28 -13.68
C TYR A 378 -1.71 5.81 -13.76
N ALA A 379 -0.88 6.55 -13.03
CA ALA A 379 -0.92 8.01 -13.02
C ALA A 379 -0.23 8.66 -14.23
N SER A 380 0.66 7.93 -14.91
CA SER A 380 1.21 8.36 -16.20
C SER A 380 0.18 8.10 -17.30
N GLY A 381 -0.02 9.05 -18.22
CA GLY A 381 -1.00 8.96 -19.32
C GLY A 381 -0.84 7.76 -20.27
N CYS A 382 0.15 6.89 -20.04
CA CYS A 382 0.30 5.57 -20.64
C CYS A 382 0.42 4.49 -19.56
N ILE A 383 -0.22 3.34 -19.80
CA ILE A 383 -0.10 2.15 -18.94
C ILE A 383 1.12 1.34 -19.40
N PRO A 384 2.08 1.04 -18.48
CA PRO A 384 3.30 0.31 -18.80
C PRO A 384 3.04 -1.08 -19.43
N ASP A 385 4.07 -1.60 -20.11
CA ASP A 385 4.04 -2.96 -20.63
C ASP A 385 4.01 -4.02 -19.52
N CYS A 386 3.62 -5.23 -19.89
CA CYS A 386 3.47 -6.35 -18.96
C CYS A 386 4.71 -6.56 -18.07
N GLY A 387 4.49 -6.58 -16.75
CA GLY A 387 5.51 -6.93 -15.76
C GLY A 387 6.60 -5.88 -15.59
N LYS A 388 6.53 -4.76 -16.32
CA LYS A 388 7.43 -3.62 -16.16
C LYS A 388 6.78 -2.59 -15.24
N ILE A 389 7.55 -2.09 -14.29
CA ILE A 389 7.29 -0.84 -13.58
C ILE A 389 8.46 0.06 -13.96
N ASP A 390 8.22 1.23 -14.53
CA ASP A 390 9.32 2.08 -15.00
C ASP A 390 10.18 2.52 -13.81
N ALA A 391 11.48 2.64 -14.07
CA ALA A 391 12.50 3.02 -13.11
C ALA A 391 12.14 4.31 -12.35
N LEU A 392 12.64 4.44 -11.12
CA LEU A 392 12.54 5.67 -10.34
C LEU A 392 13.60 6.67 -10.81
N GLU A 393 13.40 7.96 -10.57
CA GLU A 393 14.42 8.97 -10.90
C GLU A 393 15.71 8.73 -10.11
N VAL A 394 15.59 8.18 -8.91
CA VAL A 394 16.71 7.78 -8.04
C VAL A 394 17.62 6.75 -8.73
N ASN A 395 17.11 5.96 -9.67
CA ASN A 395 17.93 5.01 -10.44
C ASN A 395 19.03 5.74 -11.22
N ASN A 396 18.71 6.87 -11.85
CA ASN A 396 19.67 7.62 -12.66
C ASN A 396 20.76 8.24 -11.78
N ASP A 397 20.40 8.80 -10.62
CA ASP A 397 21.35 9.34 -9.64
C ASP A 397 22.33 8.26 -9.15
N VAL A 398 21.83 7.06 -8.86
CA VAL A 398 22.66 5.92 -8.42
C VAL A 398 23.57 5.44 -9.56
N GLU A 399 23.06 5.34 -10.78
CA GLU A 399 23.84 4.94 -11.97
C GLU A 399 24.95 5.96 -12.29
N GLU A 400 24.66 7.25 -12.25
CA GLU A 400 25.64 8.32 -12.47
C GLU A 400 26.75 8.27 -11.42
N TRP A 401 26.40 8.04 -10.15
CA TRP A 401 27.38 7.86 -9.09
C TRP A 401 28.27 6.63 -9.32
N LEU A 402 27.68 5.48 -9.68
CA LEU A 402 28.44 4.25 -9.96
C LEU A 402 29.43 4.43 -11.13
N GLN A 403 29.02 5.17 -12.16
CA GLN A 403 29.87 5.53 -13.31
C GLN A 403 31.01 6.48 -12.91
N ASN A 404 30.74 7.44 -12.03
CA ASN A 404 31.76 8.35 -11.51
C ASN A 404 32.80 7.63 -10.61
N GLN A 405 32.38 6.61 -9.86
CA GLN A 405 33.31 5.78 -9.08
C GLN A 405 34.19 4.90 -9.95
N THR A 406 33.63 4.24 -10.96
CA THR A 406 34.42 3.42 -11.90
C THR A 406 35.40 4.27 -12.72
N SER A 407 35.03 5.50 -13.06
CA SER A 407 35.91 6.45 -13.76
C SER A 407 37.04 7.00 -12.88
N SER A 408 36.81 7.20 -11.57
CA SER A 408 37.84 7.66 -10.62
C SER A 408 38.83 6.55 -10.22
N VAL A 409 38.39 5.29 -10.19
CA VAL A 409 39.27 4.12 -9.99
C VAL A 409 40.15 3.86 -11.22
N GLN A 410 39.73 4.24 -12.44
CA GLN A 410 40.60 4.16 -13.62
C GLN A 410 41.67 5.26 -13.70
N ILE A 411 41.57 6.32 -12.89
CA ILE A 411 42.54 7.43 -12.85
C ILE A 411 43.50 7.29 -11.66
N SER A 412 43.15 6.50 -10.64
CA SER A 412 44.01 6.24 -9.47
C SER A 412 44.44 4.77 -9.44
N GLY A 413 45.66 4.51 -9.91
CA GLY A 413 46.28 3.20 -9.79
C GLY A 413 46.39 2.74 -8.33
N SER A 414 45.93 1.51 -8.08
CA SER A 414 46.24 0.66 -6.93
C SER A 414 46.27 1.35 -5.56
N ALA A 415 45.11 1.44 -4.91
CA ALA A 415 45.04 1.51 -3.45
C ALA A 415 44.16 0.35 -2.96
N GLU A 416 44.75 -0.54 -2.16
CA GLU A 416 44.07 -1.66 -1.52
C GLU A 416 42.94 -1.13 -0.61
N TYR A 417 41.70 -1.54 -0.90
CA TYR A 417 40.56 -1.28 -0.03
C TYR A 417 40.69 -2.11 1.26
N PRO A 418 40.44 -1.53 2.46
CA PRO A 418 40.50 -2.29 3.70
C PRO A 418 39.39 -3.35 3.76
N GLN A 419 39.78 -4.61 4.00
CA GLN A 419 38.90 -5.80 4.07
C GLN A 419 37.76 -5.74 5.11
N SER A 420 37.69 -4.70 5.96
CA SER A 420 36.66 -4.54 6.99
C SER A 420 35.32 -3.96 6.49
N GLN A 421 35.29 -3.24 5.37
CA GLN A 421 34.06 -2.69 4.80
C GLN A 421 33.29 -3.68 3.91
N GLN A 422 33.98 -4.68 3.35
CA GLN A 422 33.37 -5.76 2.56
C GLN A 422 32.44 -6.63 3.42
N SER A 423 32.85 -6.95 4.65
CA SER A 423 32.08 -7.76 5.60
C SER A 423 30.79 -7.09 6.10
N LEU A 424 30.73 -5.75 6.15
CA LEU A 424 29.52 -5.00 6.52
C LEU A 424 28.59 -4.84 5.34
N SER A 425 29.12 -4.59 4.13
CA SER A 425 28.34 -4.57 2.88
C SER A 425 27.59 -5.90 2.67
N ASP A 426 28.28 -7.04 2.78
CA ASP A 426 27.66 -8.36 2.60
C ASP A 426 26.58 -8.68 3.65
N MET A 427 26.76 -8.20 4.89
CA MET A 427 25.80 -8.39 5.99
C MET A 427 24.61 -7.40 5.94
N LEU A 428 24.83 -6.21 5.37
CA LEU A 428 23.81 -5.16 5.20
C LEU A 428 22.97 -5.34 3.93
N LEU A 429 23.44 -6.18 3.00
CA LEU A 429 22.77 -6.58 1.77
C LEU A 429 21.97 -7.89 1.94
N GLU A 430 22.28 -8.71 2.95
CA GLU A 430 21.59 -9.97 3.28
C GLU A 430 20.03 -9.91 3.27
N PRO A 431 19.36 -8.82 3.70
CA PRO A 431 17.90 -8.73 3.61
C PRO A 431 17.33 -8.70 2.18
N TYR A 432 18.11 -8.19 1.23
CA TYR A 432 17.69 -7.93 -0.15
C TYR A 432 18.41 -8.81 -1.18
N TYR A 433 19.45 -9.53 -0.75
CA TYR A 433 20.18 -10.54 -1.52
C TYR A 433 19.72 -11.92 -1.07
N LEU A 434 18.42 -12.21 -1.24
CA LEU A 434 18.05 -13.61 -1.44
C LEU A 434 18.41 -13.93 -2.89
N SER A 435 19.65 -14.39 -3.07
CA SER A 435 20.11 -15.06 -4.29
C SER A 435 19.07 -16.10 -4.73
N ASP A 436 18.89 -16.23 -6.04
CA ASP A 436 18.10 -17.27 -6.72
C ASP A 436 18.58 -18.72 -6.42
N ASP A 437 19.56 -18.92 -5.53
CA ASP A 437 20.11 -20.21 -5.14
C ASP A 437 19.40 -20.82 -3.92
N PHE A 438 18.20 -21.35 -4.13
CA PHE A 438 17.56 -22.33 -3.23
C PHE A 438 17.25 -23.67 -3.92
N ASN A 439 18.08 -24.05 -4.90
CA ASN A 439 18.01 -25.36 -5.56
C ASN A 439 19.20 -26.29 -5.25
N ILE A 440 20.06 -25.98 -4.27
CA ILE A 440 21.12 -26.88 -3.83
C ILE A 440 21.11 -26.92 -2.31
N LEU A 441 20.20 -27.72 -1.74
CA LEU A 441 20.33 -28.44 -0.45
C LEU A 441 19.02 -29.18 -0.11
N LEU A 442 18.51 -29.92 -1.09
CA LEU A 442 17.65 -31.09 -0.87
C LEU A 442 18.15 -32.22 -1.78
N SER A 443 19.24 -32.83 -1.34
CA SER A 443 19.56 -34.24 -1.54
C SER A 443 19.47 -34.93 -0.19
#